data_AF-A0A4V4HE63-F1
#
_entry.id   AF-A0A4V4HE63-F1
#
_cell.length_a   1.000
_cell.length_b   1.000
_cell.length_c   1.000
_cell.angle_alpha   90.00
_cell.angle_beta   90.00
_cell.angle_gamma   90.00
#
_symmetry.space_group_name_H-M   'P 1'
#
loop_
_entity.id
_entity.type
_entity.pdbx_description
1 polymer ?
#
loop_
_entity_poly.entity_id
_entity_poly.type
_entity_poly.pdbx_seq_one_letter_code
_entity_poly.pdbx_strand_id
1 'polypeptide(L)'
;MLTGIAIRIAQERGVHRRPIDDLKPTVERELWKRAFWMLVVIDTRMSWHFGRPRATSTQDFDLSPLVECDDEYWETEDPEKSFQQPAGKPSLVSFWNCYTRLFEIVGFSQRTIYSIRKSELQKKMDINNSEWQEKVVMELDSALNKWADSVPAHLRWDTPHISETFFTQSAILYTMYYWVRIQIHRRFITRPGQKSEVSLPSLTICTNAARSCIKVCDAHCQRKVSPYGEFIAPLFNSAMILTVNLWKSTQTNATANATFDPSRELVEIYKCIELIRNYELK
;
A
#
# COMPACT_ATOMS: atom_id res chain seq x y z
N MET A 1 -1.89 19.63 -6.23
CA MET A 1 -1.70 21.06 -5.91
C MET A 1 -2.16 21.36 -4.49
N LEU A 2 -3.43 21.08 -4.14
CA LEU A 2 -3.96 21.30 -2.78
C LEU A 2 -3.21 20.52 -1.68
N THR A 3 -2.88 19.23 -1.90
CA THR A 3 -2.13 18.43 -0.92
C THR A 3 -0.77 19.03 -0.59
N GLY A 4 -0.02 19.51 -1.60
CA GLY A 4 1.26 20.15 -1.39
C GLY A 4 1.17 21.48 -0.63
N ILE A 5 0.10 22.25 -0.82
CA ILE A 5 -0.18 23.47 -0.03
C ILE A 5 -0.44 23.09 1.43
N ALA A 6 -1.31 22.10 1.67
CA ALA A 6 -1.63 21.65 3.02
C ALA A 6 -0.40 21.13 3.77
N ILE A 7 0.49 20.40 3.09
CA ILE A 7 1.78 19.93 3.64
C ILE A 7 2.65 21.11 4.06
N ARG A 8 2.79 22.15 3.23
CA ARG A 8 3.60 23.33 3.58
C ARG A 8 3.04 24.08 4.77
N ILE A 9 1.72 24.24 4.84
CA ILE A 9 1.03 24.84 5.99
C ILE A 9 1.29 24.02 7.27
N ALA A 10 1.28 22.69 7.18
CA ALA A 10 1.59 21.83 8.30
C ALA A 10 3.09 21.93 8.68
N GLN A 11 3.97 22.07 7.70
CA GLN A 11 5.40 22.28 7.94
C GLN A 11 5.69 23.62 8.62
N GLU A 12 5.04 24.70 8.20
CA GLU A 12 5.12 26.03 8.82
C GLU A 12 4.67 26.01 10.29
N ARG A 13 3.68 25.17 10.63
CA ARG A 13 3.27 24.92 12.02
C ARG A 13 4.22 24.01 12.81
N GLY A 14 5.22 23.42 12.17
CA GLY A 14 6.16 22.51 12.83
C GLY A 14 5.62 21.12 13.14
N VAL A 15 4.39 20.78 12.72
CA VAL A 15 3.75 19.50 13.13
C VAL A 15 4.40 18.26 12.52
N HIS A 16 5.26 18.43 11.52
CA HIS A 16 6.08 17.38 10.91
C HIS A 16 7.23 16.90 11.79
N ARG A 17 7.55 17.63 12.87
CA ARG A 17 8.69 17.33 13.74
C ARG A 17 8.25 16.64 15.01
N ARG A 18 9.07 15.73 15.52
CA ARG A 18 8.94 15.23 16.88
C ARG A 18 9.17 16.38 17.87
N PRO A 19 8.24 16.66 18.79
CA PRO A 19 8.45 17.66 19.83
C PRO A 19 9.58 17.24 20.78
N ILE A 20 10.35 18.23 21.24
CA ILE A 20 11.53 18.04 22.11
C ILE A 20 11.12 17.44 23.45
N ASP A 21 9.97 17.86 23.98
CA ASP A 21 9.40 17.30 25.20
C ASP A 21 8.39 16.20 24.84
N ASP A 22 8.70 14.96 25.25
CA ASP A 22 7.83 13.79 25.14
C ASP A 22 6.71 13.83 26.19
N LEU A 23 6.02 14.98 26.25
CA LEU A 23 4.88 15.24 27.11
C LEU A 23 3.73 14.28 26.78
N LYS A 24 2.88 14.05 27.79
CA LYS A 24 1.61 13.31 27.63
C LYS A 24 0.88 13.79 26.36
N PRO A 25 0.29 12.87 25.56
CA PRO A 25 -0.50 13.25 24.40
C PRO A 25 -1.60 14.24 24.77
N THR A 26 -1.87 15.19 23.87
CA THR A 26 -3.02 16.10 23.98
C THR A 26 -3.89 15.94 22.74
N VAL A 27 -5.17 16.29 22.86
CA VAL A 27 -6.15 16.20 21.76
C VAL A 27 -5.65 16.95 20.54
N GLU A 28 -5.25 18.21 20.70
CA GLU A 28 -4.74 19.03 19.61
C GLU A 28 -3.49 18.43 18.95
N ARG A 29 -2.51 17.97 19.74
CA ARG A 29 -1.26 17.40 19.21
C ARG A 29 -1.53 16.12 18.44
N GLU A 30 -2.39 15.25 18.96
CA GLU A 30 -2.74 14.00 18.28
C GLU A 30 -3.53 14.26 17.00
N LEU A 31 -4.46 15.23 16.99
CA LEU A 31 -5.19 15.62 15.79
C LEU A 31 -4.27 16.17 14.69
N TRP A 32 -3.31 17.05 15.03
CA TRP A 32 -2.32 17.54 14.08
C TRP A 32 -1.44 16.43 13.53
N LYS A 33 -1.00 15.51 14.39
CA LYS A 33 -0.20 14.35 13.98
C LYS A 33 -0.98 13.44 13.03
N ARG A 34 -2.24 13.12 13.35
CA ARG A 34 -3.16 12.35 12.47
C ARG A 34 -3.36 13.05 11.13
N ALA A 35 -3.61 14.37 11.14
CA ALA A 35 -3.76 15.16 9.92
C ALA A 35 -2.49 15.11 9.05
N PHE A 36 -1.31 15.26 9.65
CA PHE A 36 -0.06 15.22 8.90
C PHE A 36 0.21 13.85 8.29
N TRP A 37 0.04 12.76 9.05
CA TRP A 37 0.18 11.40 8.51
C TRP A 37 -0.79 11.14 7.35
N MET A 38 -2.03 11.62 7.44
CA MET A 38 -2.97 11.55 6.33
C MET A 38 -2.54 12.35 5.11
N LEU A 39 -1.96 13.53 5.30
CA LEU A 39 -1.39 14.31 4.20
C LEU A 39 -0.25 13.56 3.51
N VAL A 40 0.64 12.91 4.26
CA VAL A 40 1.74 12.08 3.70
C VAL A 40 1.20 10.91 2.87
N VAL A 41 0.16 10.23 3.37
CA VAL A 41 -0.51 9.13 2.66
C VAL A 41 -1.16 9.63 1.37
N ILE A 42 -1.93 10.71 1.43
CA ILE A 42 -2.61 11.29 0.27
C ILE A 42 -1.59 11.75 -0.77
N ASP A 43 -0.53 12.45 -0.35
CA ASP A 43 0.50 12.93 -1.26
C ASP A 43 1.22 11.75 -1.95
N THR A 44 1.61 10.73 -1.18
CA THR A 44 2.24 9.52 -1.71
C THR A 44 1.35 8.80 -2.72
N ARG A 45 0.06 8.65 -2.41
CA ARG A 45 -0.94 8.04 -3.31
C ARG A 45 -1.12 8.84 -4.60
N MET A 46 -1.31 10.15 -4.49
CA MET A 46 -1.55 11.02 -5.63
C MET A 46 -0.30 11.13 -6.52
N SER A 47 0.87 11.23 -5.93
CA SER A 47 2.15 11.17 -6.65
C SER A 47 2.32 9.84 -7.38
N TRP A 48 1.88 8.73 -6.79
CA TRP A 48 1.89 7.43 -7.49
C TRP A 48 1.00 7.46 -8.72
N HIS A 49 -0.24 7.92 -8.54
CA HIS A 49 -1.26 7.84 -9.57
C HIS A 49 -0.96 8.77 -10.76
N PHE A 50 -0.46 9.98 -10.48
CA PHE A 50 -0.20 11.00 -11.51
C PHE A 50 1.27 11.08 -11.95
N GLY A 51 2.17 10.28 -11.37
CA GLY A 51 3.60 10.31 -11.68
C GLY A 51 4.30 11.62 -11.30
N ARG A 52 3.73 12.37 -10.34
CA ARG A 52 4.26 13.68 -9.91
C ARG A 52 5.23 13.50 -8.74
N PRO A 53 6.26 14.36 -8.60
CA PRO A 53 7.06 14.39 -7.37
C PRO A 53 6.18 14.61 -6.14
N ARG A 54 6.55 13.99 -5.03
CA ARG A 54 5.92 14.21 -3.71
C ARG A 54 6.30 15.58 -3.17
N ALA A 55 5.41 16.16 -2.37
CA ALA A 55 5.67 17.35 -1.58
C ALA A 55 6.52 17.03 -0.34
N THR A 56 6.55 15.78 0.13
CA THR A 56 7.45 15.30 1.19
C THR A 56 8.30 14.09 0.78
N SER A 57 9.44 13.99 1.44
CA SER A 57 10.32 12.83 1.53
C SER A 57 10.29 12.27 2.95
N THR A 58 10.70 11.01 3.13
CA THR A 58 10.87 10.37 4.45
C THR A 58 11.96 11.04 5.30
N GLN A 59 12.71 11.99 4.74
CA GLN A 59 13.72 12.80 5.44
C GLN A 59 13.17 14.15 5.92
N ASP A 60 11.94 14.50 5.53
CA ASP A 60 11.36 15.82 5.79
C ASP A 60 10.46 15.84 7.03
N PHE A 61 10.34 14.72 7.74
CA PHE A 61 9.55 14.56 8.96
C PHE A 61 10.09 13.41 9.82
N ASP A 62 9.91 13.49 11.14
CA ASP A 62 10.35 12.49 12.12
C ASP A 62 9.29 12.25 13.22
N LEU A 63 8.02 12.52 12.90
CA LEU A 63 6.86 12.25 13.74
C LEU A 63 6.79 10.81 14.25
N SER A 64 6.33 10.65 15.49
CA SER A 64 6.00 9.35 16.05
C SER A 64 4.75 8.73 15.39
N PRO A 65 4.55 7.40 15.53
CA PRO A 65 3.29 6.77 15.19
C PRO A 65 2.08 7.38 15.93
N LEU A 66 0.88 7.11 15.42
CA LEU A 66 -0.36 7.54 16.07
C LEU A 66 -0.53 6.82 17.41
N VAL A 67 -1.11 7.50 18.39
CA VAL A 67 -1.47 6.84 19.65
C VAL A 67 -2.60 5.86 19.36
N GLU A 68 -2.39 4.58 19.67
CA GLU A 68 -3.38 3.52 19.50
C GLU A 68 -4.45 3.57 20.59
N CYS A 69 -5.19 4.67 20.60
CA CYS A 69 -6.28 4.95 21.52
C CYS A 69 -7.42 5.62 20.75
N ASP A 70 -8.62 5.06 20.87
CA ASP A 70 -9.81 5.58 20.21
C ASP A 70 -10.24 6.91 20.85
N ASP A 71 -10.85 7.79 20.04
CA ASP A 71 -11.12 9.18 20.43
C ASP A 71 -12.03 9.31 21.65
N GLU A 72 -12.89 8.31 21.88
CA GLU A 72 -13.77 8.22 23.06
C GLU A 72 -13.01 8.06 24.40
N TYR A 73 -11.72 7.72 24.37
CA TYR A 73 -10.87 7.55 25.56
C TYR A 73 -9.78 8.62 25.69
N TRP A 74 -9.85 9.70 24.90
CA TRP A 74 -8.88 10.78 24.98
C TRP A 74 -9.10 11.69 26.17
N GLU A 75 -10.37 11.99 26.47
CA GLU A 75 -10.76 12.89 27.54
C GLU A 75 -11.58 12.09 28.55
N THR A 76 -11.02 11.87 29.73
CA THR A 76 -11.67 11.14 30.82
C THR A 76 -11.64 11.97 32.10
N GLU A 77 -12.55 11.69 33.03
CA GLU A 77 -12.59 12.39 34.33
C GLU A 77 -11.31 12.22 35.15
N ASP A 78 -10.57 11.14 34.90
CA ASP A 78 -9.28 10.84 35.51
C ASP A 78 -8.14 11.12 34.49
N PRO A 79 -7.40 12.23 34.61
CA PRO A 79 -6.34 12.59 33.67
C PRO A 79 -5.25 11.53 33.48
N GLU A 80 -5.10 10.58 34.41
CA GLU A 80 -4.17 9.47 34.26
C GLU A 80 -4.67 8.39 33.29
N LYS A 81 -5.98 8.29 33.05
CA LYS A 81 -6.59 7.35 32.11
C LYS A 81 -6.81 7.93 30.71
N SER A 82 -6.63 9.24 30.55
CA SER A 82 -6.68 9.91 29.25
C SER A 82 -5.65 9.33 28.28
N PHE A 83 -6.05 9.14 27.02
CA PHE A 83 -5.23 8.52 25.97
C PHE A 83 -4.83 7.06 26.25
N GLN A 84 -5.62 6.33 27.04
CA GLN A 84 -5.42 4.90 27.26
C GLN A 84 -6.55 4.06 26.67
N GLN A 85 -6.19 3.13 25.81
CA GLN A 85 -7.15 2.17 25.27
C GLN A 85 -7.52 1.14 26.34
N PRO A 86 -8.82 0.81 26.53
CA PRO A 86 -9.24 -0.21 27.48
C PRO A 86 -8.61 -1.58 27.22
N ALA A 87 -8.26 -2.29 28.30
CA ALA A 87 -7.73 -3.64 28.22
C ALA A 87 -8.71 -4.59 27.49
N GLY A 88 -8.19 -5.40 26.57
CA GLY A 88 -8.99 -6.34 25.78
C GLY A 88 -9.77 -5.72 24.63
N LYS A 89 -9.72 -4.39 24.43
CA LYS A 89 -10.34 -3.70 23.28
C LYS A 89 -9.26 -3.18 22.33
N PRO A 90 -9.01 -3.83 21.19
CA PRO A 90 -8.09 -3.30 20.18
C PRO A 90 -8.54 -1.92 19.67
N SER A 91 -7.59 -1.03 19.38
CA SER A 91 -7.91 0.30 18.85
C SER A 91 -8.17 0.27 17.35
N LEU A 92 -9.16 1.06 16.90
CA LEU A 92 -9.40 1.32 15.49
C LEU A 92 -8.22 2.05 14.82
N VAL A 93 -7.38 2.72 15.60
CA VAL A 93 -6.22 3.49 15.14
C VAL A 93 -5.06 2.58 14.72
N SER A 94 -5.00 1.34 15.22
CA SER A 94 -3.98 0.36 14.81
C SER A 94 -3.99 0.13 13.28
N PHE A 95 -5.16 0.26 12.64
CA PHE A 95 -5.28 0.25 11.17
C PHE A 95 -4.42 1.34 10.53
N TRP A 96 -4.52 2.58 11.01
CA TRP A 96 -3.81 3.72 10.44
C TRP A 96 -2.30 3.59 10.61
N ASN A 97 -1.83 3.09 11.76
CA ASN A 97 -0.40 2.80 11.95
C ASN A 97 0.12 1.69 11.02
N CYS A 98 -0.70 0.69 10.68
CA CYS A 98 -0.34 -0.29 9.65
C CYS A 98 -0.35 0.35 8.25
N TYR A 99 -1.35 1.18 7.97
CA TYR A 99 -1.54 1.83 6.68
C TYR A 99 -0.41 2.82 6.36
N THR A 100 -0.02 3.68 7.29
CA THR A 100 1.07 4.65 7.10
C THR A 100 2.40 3.95 6.85
N ARG A 101 2.75 2.92 7.64
CA ARG A 101 3.96 2.11 7.41
C ARG A 101 3.99 1.44 6.04
N LEU A 102 2.84 0.99 5.54
CA LEU A 102 2.75 0.44 4.18
C LEU A 102 3.02 1.53 3.12
N PHE A 103 2.49 2.74 3.33
CA PHE A 103 2.71 3.87 2.42
C PHE A 103 4.13 4.45 2.48
N GLU A 104 4.86 4.26 3.58
CA GLU A 104 6.30 4.54 3.63
C GLU A 104 7.07 3.64 2.67
N ILE A 105 6.73 2.34 2.61
CA ILE A 105 7.29 1.39 1.62
C ILE A 105 6.96 1.84 0.19
N VAL A 106 5.72 2.27 -0.06
CA VAL A 106 5.32 2.85 -1.35
C VAL A 106 6.19 4.04 -1.71
N GLY A 107 6.35 4.99 -0.79
CA GLY A 107 7.19 6.17 -0.98
C GLY A 107 8.66 5.84 -1.27
N PHE A 108 9.21 4.84 -0.58
CA PHE A 108 10.56 4.35 -0.84
C PHE A 108 10.66 3.74 -2.24
N SER A 109 9.72 2.87 -2.63
CA SER A 109 9.70 2.23 -3.95
C SER A 109 9.61 3.26 -5.10
N GLN A 110 8.82 4.33 -4.95
CA GLN A 110 8.77 5.43 -5.93
C GLN A 110 10.14 6.06 -6.13
N ARG A 111 10.85 6.34 -5.03
CA ARG A 111 12.13 7.05 -5.05
C ARG A 111 13.29 6.18 -5.54
N THR A 112 13.19 4.86 -5.45
CA THR A 112 14.28 3.94 -5.80
C THR A 112 14.08 3.24 -7.14
N ILE A 113 12.88 2.70 -7.40
CA ILE A 113 12.55 1.98 -8.64
C ILE A 113 12.18 2.95 -9.76
N TYR A 114 11.49 4.05 -9.43
CA TYR A 114 10.91 4.97 -10.42
C TYR A 114 11.66 6.30 -10.54
N SER A 115 12.84 6.42 -9.95
CA SER A 115 13.67 7.61 -10.10
C SER A 115 14.10 7.85 -11.55
N ILE A 116 14.10 9.12 -11.96
CA ILE A 116 14.64 9.57 -13.25
C ILE A 116 16.17 9.55 -13.24
N ARG A 117 16.78 9.85 -12.08
CA ARG A 117 18.25 9.90 -11.92
C ARG A 117 18.73 8.69 -11.11
N LYS A 118 19.88 8.12 -11.50
CA LYS A 118 20.59 7.14 -10.68
C LYS A 118 20.91 7.75 -9.31
N SER A 119 20.76 6.96 -8.26
CA SER A 119 21.05 7.43 -6.91
C SER A 119 22.55 7.73 -6.77
N GLU A 120 22.91 8.75 -6.01
CA GLU A 120 24.32 9.05 -5.73
C GLU A 120 25.00 7.88 -5.00
N LEU A 121 24.25 7.11 -4.20
CA LEU A 121 24.71 5.88 -3.57
C LEU A 121 25.09 4.82 -4.61
N GLN A 122 24.22 4.59 -5.62
CA GLN A 122 24.49 3.65 -6.70
C GLN A 122 25.78 4.03 -7.45
N LYS A 123 25.97 5.33 -7.74
CA LYS A 123 27.20 5.83 -8.39
C LYS A 123 28.44 5.60 -7.53
N LYS A 124 28.35 5.88 -6.21
CA LYS A 124 29.47 5.72 -5.28
C LYS A 124 29.86 4.26 -5.04
N MET A 125 28.90 3.34 -5.12
CA MET A 125 29.15 1.92 -4.92
C MET A 125 29.64 1.20 -6.19
N ASP A 126 29.71 1.90 -7.33
CA ASP A 126 30.05 1.33 -8.66
C ASP A 126 29.21 0.09 -9.04
N ILE A 127 27.97 0.05 -8.56
CA ILE A 127 27.04 -1.06 -8.83
C ILE A 127 26.33 -0.80 -10.16
N ASN A 128 26.35 -1.79 -11.05
CA ASN A 128 25.64 -1.70 -12.32
C ASN A 128 24.12 -1.55 -12.11
N ASN A 129 23.39 -1.11 -13.14
CA ASN A 129 21.98 -0.80 -12.96
C ASN A 129 21.11 -2.01 -12.61
N SER A 130 21.37 -3.16 -13.20
CA SER A 130 20.57 -4.37 -12.95
C SER A 130 20.72 -4.84 -11.51
N GLU A 131 21.96 -4.99 -11.03
CA GLU A 131 22.27 -5.43 -9.66
C GLU A 131 21.70 -4.47 -8.61
N TRP A 132 21.75 -3.15 -8.87
CA TRP A 132 21.11 -2.16 -8.01
C TRP A 132 19.59 -2.37 -7.91
N GLN A 133 18.92 -2.63 -9.04
CA GLN A 133 17.48 -2.87 -9.04
C GLN A 133 17.12 -4.17 -8.32
N GLU A 134 17.90 -5.26 -8.50
CA GLU A 134 17.70 -6.51 -7.75
C GLU A 134 17.79 -6.29 -6.25
N LYS A 135 18.84 -5.60 -5.79
CA LYS A 135 19.02 -5.25 -4.38
C LYS A 135 17.86 -4.43 -3.83
N VAL A 136 17.43 -3.40 -4.56
CA VAL A 136 16.29 -2.57 -4.17
C VAL A 136 14.99 -3.39 -4.06
N VAL A 137 14.72 -4.28 -5.02
CA VAL A 137 13.54 -5.15 -5.00
C VAL A 137 13.59 -6.12 -3.83
N MET A 138 14.74 -6.74 -3.56
CA MET A 138 14.90 -7.65 -2.41
C MET A 138 14.64 -6.93 -1.08
N GLU A 139 15.17 -5.72 -0.90
CA GLU A 139 14.93 -4.93 0.32
C GLU A 139 13.45 -4.53 0.46
N LEU A 140 12.80 -4.16 -0.64
CA LEU A 140 11.36 -3.83 -0.65
C LEU A 140 10.48 -5.05 -0.33
N ASP A 141 10.79 -6.22 -0.89
CA ASP A 141 10.09 -7.47 -0.58
C ASP A 141 10.30 -7.87 0.90
N SER A 142 11.52 -7.71 1.42
CA SER A 142 11.83 -7.92 2.84
C SER A 142 11.03 -6.97 3.74
N ALA A 143 10.97 -5.68 3.40
CA ALA A 143 10.19 -4.69 4.14
C ALA A 143 8.69 -5.02 4.13
N LEU A 144 8.15 -5.48 3.00
CA LEU A 144 6.75 -5.91 2.92
C LEU A 144 6.45 -7.15 3.76
N ASN A 145 7.36 -8.13 3.79
CA ASN A 145 7.19 -9.31 4.63
C ASN A 145 7.22 -8.93 6.12
N LYS A 146 8.18 -8.10 6.53
CA LYS A 146 8.24 -7.55 7.90
C LYS A 146 6.98 -6.77 8.26
N TRP A 147 6.44 -6.00 7.30
CA TRP A 147 5.17 -5.32 7.50
C TRP A 147 4.05 -6.33 7.78
N ALA A 148 3.92 -7.38 6.96
CA ALA A 148 2.89 -8.41 7.12
C ALA A 148 3.00 -9.14 8.47
N ASP A 149 4.21 -9.48 8.91
CA ASP A 149 4.47 -10.13 10.20
C ASP A 149 4.09 -9.23 11.39
N SER A 150 4.23 -7.91 11.22
CA SER A 150 3.92 -6.91 12.24
C SER A 150 2.43 -6.54 12.35
N VAL A 151 1.57 -7.03 11.43
CA VAL A 151 0.14 -6.73 11.49
C VAL A 151 -0.47 -7.40 12.72
N PRO A 152 -1.16 -6.65 13.61
CA PRO A 152 -1.70 -7.21 14.84
C PRO A 152 -2.85 -8.18 14.54
N ALA A 153 -3.06 -9.16 15.43
CA ALA A 153 -3.96 -10.28 15.19
C ALA A 153 -5.38 -9.86 14.77
N HIS A 154 -5.94 -8.81 15.36
CA HIS A 154 -7.28 -8.30 15.05
C HIS A 154 -7.41 -7.65 13.66
N LEU A 155 -6.30 -7.41 12.95
CA LEU A 155 -6.26 -6.86 11.59
C LEU A 155 -5.75 -7.85 10.53
N ARG A 156 -5.44 -9.10 10.90
CA ARG A 156 -4.99 -10.12 9.94
C ARG A 156 -6.15 -10.61 9.07
N TRP A 157 -5.89 -10.84 7.78
CA TRP A 157 -6.96 -11.11 6.79
C TRP A 157 -7.65 -12.47 6.96
N ASP A 158 -6.89 -13.53 7.19
CA ASP A 158 -7.44 -14.90 7.25
C ASP A 158 -7.77 -15.35 8.69
N THR A 159 -8.20 -14.41 9.54
CA THR A 159 -8.61 -14.71 10.92
C THR A 159 -10.03 -14.22 11.19
N PRO A 160 -10.82 -14.88 12.04
CA PRO A 160 -12.12 -14.37 12.44
C PRO A 160 -12.01 -12.96 13.05
N HIS A 161 -12.71 -11.98 12.47
CA HIS A 161 -12.71 -10.61 12.96
C HIS A 161 -13.80 -10.39 14.01
N ILE A 162 -13.47 -9.59 15.02
CA ILE A 162 -14.35 -9.25 16.15
C ILE A 162 -15.47 -8.28 15.71
N SER A 163 -15.24 -7.49 14.65
CA SER A 163 -16.22 -6.54 14.13
C SER A 163 -16.14 -6.41 12.61
N GLU A 164 -17.22 -5.90 12.00
CA GLU A 164 -17.28 -5.56 10.58
C GLU A 164 -16.26 -4.48 10.20
N THR A 165 -15.99 -3.54 11.12
CA THR A 165 -14.97 -2.51 10.95
C THR A 165 -13.57 -3.13 10.83
N PHE A 166 -13.20 -4.05 11.71
CA PHE A 166 -11.90 -4.71 11.64
C PHE A 166 -11.76 -5.61 10.41
N PHE A 167 -12.84 -6.27 9.99
CA PHE A 167 -12.86 -7.02 8.72
C PHE A 167 -12.60 -6.09 7.52
N THR A 168 -13.26 -4.93 7.47
CA THR A 168 -13.06 -3.92 6.43
C THR A 168 -11.64 -3.35 6.44
N GLN A 169 -11.13 -2.99 7.62
CA GLN A 169 -9.76 -2.49 7.79
C GLN A 169 -8.74 -3.52 7.32
N SER A 170 -8.94 -4.80 7.67
CA SER A 170 -8.10 -5.90 7.21
C SER A 170 -8.15 -6.06 5.69
N ALA A 171 -9.35 -6.00 5.09
CA ALA A 171 -9.51 -6.05 3.63
C ALA A 171 -8.71 -4.95 2.93
N ILE A 172 -8.80 -3.71 3.43
CA ILE A 172 -8.09 -2.55 2.88
C ILE A 172 -6.57 -2.74 3.00
N LEU A 173 -6.07 -3.16 4.17
CA LEU A 173 -4.65 -3.36 4.40
C LEU A 173 -4.06 -4.42 3.47
N TYR A 174 -4.71 -5.58 3.34
CA TYR A 174 -4.19 -6.67 2.51
C TYR A 174 -4.37 -6.42 1.01
N THR A 175 -5.47 -5.75 0.62
CA THR A 175 -5.63 -5.28 -0.77
C THR A 175 -4.51 -4.31 -1.14
N MET A 176 -4.18 -3.36 -0.28
CA MET A 176 -3.06 -2.44 -0.50
C MET A 176 -1.72 -3.18 -0.49
N TYR A 177 -1.51 -4.13 0.42
CA TYR A 177 -0.29 -4.95 0.44
C TYR A 177 -0.03 -5.63 -0.90
N TYR A 178 -1.03 -6.29 -1.48
CA TYR A 178 -0.90 -6.92 -2.79
C TYR A 178 -0.71 -5.89 -3.90
N TRP A 179 -1.37 -4.73 -3.80
CA TRP A 179 -1.14 -3.62 -4.73
C TRP A 179 0.32 -3.14 -4.69
N VAL A 180 0.92 -2.93 -3.49
CA VAL A 180 2.32 -2.53 -3.35
C VAL A 180 3.26 -3.59 -3.94
N ARG A 181 2.99 -4.88 -3.72
CA ARG A 181 3.77 -5.96 -4.37
C ARG A 181 3.73 -5.88 -5.88
N ILE A 182 2.56 -5.65 -6.47
CA ILE A 182 2.42 -5.43 -7.91
C ILE A 182 3.23 -4.20 -8.34
N GLN A 183 3.15 -3.11 -7.57
CA GLN A 183 3.86 -1.86 -7.87
C GLN A 183 5.39 -2.03 -7.89
N ILE A 184 5.96 -2.79 -6.95
CA ILE A 184 7.40 -3.08 -6.89
C ILE A 184 7.84 -3.88 -8.12
N HIS A 185 7.08 -4.90 -8.49
CA HIS A 185 7.50 -5.88 -9.50
C HIS A 185 7.11 -5.51 -10.93
N ARG A 186 6.03 -4.74 -11.16
CA ARG A 186 5.47 -4.50 -12.50
C ARG A 186 6.45 -3.85 -13.49
N ARG A 187 7.39 -3.02 -13.02
CA ARG A 187 8.40 -2.38 -13.89
C ARG A 187 9.33 -3.40 -14.54
N PHE A 188 9.54 -4.55 -13.89
CA PHE A 188 10.47 -5.59 -14.32
C PHE A 188 9.79 -6.66 -15.19
N ILE A 189 8.50 -6.51 -15.48
CA ILE A 189 7.81 -7.36 -16.45
C ILE A 189 8.27 -6.94 -17.86
N THR A 190 8.96 -7.84 -18.55
CA THR A 190 9.48 -7.58 -19.90
C THR A 190 8.37 -7.25 -20.89
N ARG A 191 8.62 -6.22 -21.71
CA ARG A 191 7.78 -5.86 -22.85
C ARG A 191 8.02 -6.81 -24.03
N PRO A 192 7.09 -6.88 -25.00
CA PRO A 192 7.28 -7.65 -26.22
C PRO A 192 8.59 -7.23 -26.92
N GLY A 193 9.44 -8.20 -27.27
CA GLY A 193 10.72 -7.94 -27.95
C GLY A 193 11.84 -7.40 -27.05
N GLN A 194 11.61 -7.17 -25.76
CA GLN A 194 12.63 -6.68 -24.82
C GLN A 194 13.32 -7.85 -24.10
N LYS A 195 14.65 -7.81 -24.02
CA LYS A 195 15.41 -8.73 -23.16
C LYS A 195 15.24 -8.32 -21.70
N SER A 196 15.15 -9.30 -20.81
CA SER A 196 15.12 -9.01 -19.38
C SER A 196 16.46 -8.41 -18.96
N GLU A 197 16.43 -7.23 -18.35
CA GLU A 197 17.61 -6.63 -17.74
C GLU A 197 17.93 -7.28 -16.39
N VAL A 198 16.95 -7.96 -15.78
CA VAL A 198 16.96 -8.42 -14.39
C VAL A 198 16.39 -9.84 -14.30
N SER A 199 16.94 -10.70 -13.45
CA SER A 199 16.50 -12.09 -13.31
C SER A 199 15.42 -12.27 -12.23
N LEU A 200 14.30 -11.55 -12.35
CA LEU A 200 13.20 -11.59 -11.38
C LEU A 200 11.96 -12.31 -11.94
N PRO A 201 11.28 -13.17 -11.16
CA PRO A 201 10.01 -13.79 -11.56
C PRO A 201 8.83 -12.83 -11.40
N SER A 202 8.98 -11.57 -11.82
CA SER A 202 8.06 -10.47 -11.52
C SER A 202 6.65 -10.67 -12.08
N LEU A 203 6.50 -11.30 -13.25
CA LEU A 203 5.17 -11.62 -13.79
C LEU A 203 4.42 -12.61 -12.88
N THR A 204 5.11 -13.66 -12.42
CA THR A 204 4.55 -14.67 -11.52
C THR A 204 4.18 -14.05 -10.18
N ILE A 205 5.07 -13.22 -9.61
CA ILE A 205 4.82 -12.50 -8.36
C ILE A 205 3.60 -11.59 -8.49
N CYS A 206 3.55 -10.74 -9.52
CA CYS A 206 2.41 -9.85 -9.76
C CYS A 206 1.11 -10.62 -9.98
N THR A 207 1.14 -11.72 -10.73
CA THR A 207 -0.05 -12.54 -11.02
C THR A 207 -0.61 -13.17 -9.74
N ASN A 208 0.26 -13.71 -8.88
CA ASN A 208 -0.17 -14.25 -7.59
C ASN A 208 -0.74 -13.15 -6.67
N ALA A 209 -0.09 -11.98 -6.62
CA ALA A 209 -0.59 -10.85 -5.87
C ALA A 209 -1.96 -10.35 -6.40
N ALA A 210 -2.14 -10.28 -7.72
CA ALA A 210 -3.40 -9.92 -8.35
C ALA A 210 -4.54 -10.87 -7.97
N ARG A 211 -4.30 -12.19 -8.01
CA ARG A 211 -5.27 -13.20 -7.60
C ARG A 211 -5.65 -13.08 -6.13
N SER A 212 -4.66 -12.88 -5.25
CA SER A 212 -4.94 -12.68 -3.82
C SER A 212 -5.73 -11.39 -3.59
N CYS A 213 -5.38 -10.29 -4.27
CA CYS A 213 -6.14 -9.03 -4.23
C CYS A 213 -7.61 -9.23 -4.60
N ILE A 214 -7.90 -9.97 -5.68
CA ILE A 214 -9.27 -10.27 -6.12
C ILE A 214 -10.03 -11.05 -5.05
N LYS A 215 -9.40 -12.06 -4.43
CA LYS A 215 -10.01 -12.85 -3.35
C LYS A 215 -10.37 -11.97 -2.15
N VAL A 216 -9.49 -11.03 -1.77
CA VAL A 216 -9.77 -10.11 -0.67
C VAL A 216 -10.98 -9.22 -0.99
N CYS A 217 -10.97 -8.59 -2.16
CA CYS A 217 -12.06 -7.71 -2.58
C CYS A 217 -13.39 -8.46 -2.73
N ASP A 218 -13.39 -9.65 -3.32
CA ASP A 218 -14.61 -10.46 -3.51
C ASP A 218 -15.22 -10.86 -2.17
N ALA A 219 -14.40 -11.34 -1.22
CA ALA A 219 -14.87 -11.66 0.13
C ALA A 219 -15.46 -10.45 0.86
N HIS A 220 -14.89 -9.25 0.66
CA HIS A 220 -15.44 -8.02 1.21
C HIS A 220 -16.78 -7.65 0.56
N CYS A 221 -16.86 -7.63 -0.77
CA CYS A 221 -18.08 -7.31 -1.51
C CYS A 221 -19.23 -8.29 -1.23
N GLN A 222 -18.94 -9.58 -1.01
CA GLN A 222 -19.94 -10.59 -0.68
C GLN A 222 -20.66 -10.31 0.65
N ARG A 223 -20.04 -9.58 1.59
CA ARG A 223 -20.68 -9.19 2.85
C ARG A 223 -21.63 -7.99 2.70
N LYS A 224 -21.84 -7.46 1.50
CA LYS A 224 -22.70 -6.29 1.19
C LYS A 224 -22.37 -5.05 2.02
N VAL A 225 -21.11 -4.94 2.44
CA VAL A 225 -20.58 -3.75 3.11
C VAL A 225 -20.48 -2.61 2.08
N SER A 226 -20.59 -1.37 2.55
CA SER A 226 -20.50 -0.18 1.70
C SER A 226 -19.25 -0.21 0.80
N PRO A 227 -19.36 0.15 -0.49
CA PRO A 227 -18.23 0.15 -1.42
C PRO A 227 -17.18 1.17 -0.98
N TYR A 228 -15.99 0.70 -0.56
CA TYR A 228 -14.84 1.56 -0.28
C TYR A 228 -14.02 1.81 -1.54
N GLY A 229 -13.84 3.08 -1.92
CA GLY A 229 -13.09 3.47 -3.13
C GLY A 229 -11.62 2.99 -3.14
N GLU A 230 -11.10 2.52 -2.01
CA GLU A 230 -9.75 1.96 -1.89
C GLU A 230 -9.52 0.73 -2.77
N PHE A 231 -10.56 -0.01 -3.18
CA PHE A 231 -10.40 -1.23 -3.98
C PHE A 231 -10.28 -0.99 -5.49
N ILE A 232 -10.70 0.16 -6.01
CA ILE A 232 -10.77 0.41 -7.45
C ILE A 232 -9.38 0.31 -8.11
N ALA A 233 -8.39 1.02 -7.56
CA ALA A 233 -7.04 1.01 -8.13
C ALA A 233 -6.35 -0.37 -8.04
N PRO A 234 -6.40 -1.09 -6.90
CA PRO A 234 -5.94 -2.48 -6.80
C PRO A 234 -6.60 -3.45 -7.77
N LEU A 235 -7.93 -3.39 -7.93
CA LEU A 235 -8.67 -4.23 -8.89
C LEU A 235 -8.29 -3.93 -10.33
N PHE A 236 -8.17 -2.65 -10.70
CA PHE A 236 -7.72 -2.24 -12.03
C PHE A 236 -6.30 -2.74 -12.33
N ASN A 237 -5.36 -2.58 -11.38
CA ASN A 237 -3.99 -3.08 -11.53
C ASN A 237 -3.97 -4.61 -11.66
N SER A 238 -4.82 -5.32 -10.90
CA SER A 238 -4.94 -6.78 -10.95
C SER A 238 -5.42 -7.25 -12.32
N ALA A 239 -6.48 -6.64 -12.87
CA ALA A 239 -6.98 -6.93 -14.21
C ALA A 239 -5.92 -6.71 -15.30
N MET A 240 -5.16 -5.61 -15.21
CA MET A 240 -4.06 -5.33 -16.13
C MET A 240 -2.97 -6.40 -16.09
N ILE A 241 -2.53 -6.80 -14.89
CA ILE A 241 -1.50 -7.85 -14.73
C ILE A 241 -1.98 -9.19 -15.30
N LEU A 242 -3.22 -9.58 -14.98
CA LEU A 242 -3.80 -10.83 -15.48
C LEU A 242 -3.94 -10.83 -17.00
N THR A 243 -4.27 -9.68 -17.60
CA THR A 243 -4.32 -9.52 -19.05
C THR A 243 -2.95 -9.68 -19.69
N VAL A 244 -1.91 -9.09 -19.08
CA VAL A 244 -0.51 -9.27 -19.53
C VAL A 244 -0.07 -10.73 -19.39
N ASN A 245 -0.44 -11.41 -18.30
CA ASN A 245 -0.14 -12.82 -18.10
C ASN A 245 -0.81 -13.69 -19.17
N LEU A 246 -2.11 -13.50 -19.39
CA LEU A 246 -2.89 -14.19 -20.41
C LEU A 246 -2.27 -14.01 -21.80
N TRP A 247 -1.94 -12.78 -22.17
CA TRP A 247 -1.32 -12.48 -23.46
C TRP A 247 0.04 -13.19 -23.63
N LYS A 248 0.90 -13.17 -22.61
CA LYS A 248 2.20 -13.87 -22.66
C LYS A 248 2.02 -15.38 -22.80
N SER A 249 1.10 -15.98 -22.04
CA SER A 249 0.78 -17.40 -22.16
C SER A 249 0.28 -17.76 -23.56
N THR A 250 -0.61 -16.96 -24.15
CA THR A 250 -1.08 -17.18 -25.52
C THR A 250 0.06 -17.12 -26.53
N GLN A 251 0.98 -16.16 -26.41
CA GLN A 251 2.13 -16.09 -27.32
C GLN A 251 3.07 -17.29 -27.19
N THR A 252 3.42 -17.66 -25.95
CA THR A 252 4.30 -18.81 -25.72
C THR A 252 3.69 -20.11 -26.25
N ASN A 253 2.40 -20.33 -26.03
CA ASN A 253 1.71 -21.52 -26.52
C ASN A 253 1.53 -21.51 -28.05
N ALA A 254 1.28 -20.35 -28.66
CA ALA A 254 1.27 -20.21 -30.11
C ALA A 254 2.63 -20.54 -30.73
N THR A 255 3.74 -20.11 -30.10
CA THR A 255 5.09 -20.50 -30.57
C THR A 255 5.41 -21.98 -30.34
N ALA A 256 4.78 -22.60 -29.33
CA ALA A 256 4.99 -24.00 -28.98
C ALA A 256 4.00 -24.97 -29.65
N ASN A 257 3.09 -24.48 -30.50
CA ASN A 257 1.97 -25.25 -31.08
C ASN A 257 1.15 -26.04 -30.04
N ALA A 258 1.02 -25.52 -28.82
CA ALA A 258 0.29 -26.16 -27.74
C ALA A 258 -1.15 -25.62 -27.64
N THR A 259 -2.12 -26.50 -27.36
CA THR A 259 -3.50 -26.10 -27.03
C THR A 259 -3.51 -25.39 -25.68
N PHE A 260 -3.96 -24.14 -25.67
CA PHE A 260 -4.06 -23.29 -24.48
C PHE A 260 -5.52 -22.97 -24.18
N ASP A 261 -5.98 -23.27 -22.96
CA ASP A 261 -7.30 -22.90 -22.47
C ASP A 261 -7.20 -21.61 -21.62
N PRO A 262 -7.68 -20.46 -22.11
CA PRO A 262 -7.62 -19.19 -21.40
C PRO A 262 -8.74 -19.00 -20.36
N SER A 263 -9.63 -19.99 -20.19
CA SER A 263 -10.88 -19.82 -19.45
C SER A 263 -10.67 -19.35 -18.01
N ARG A 264 -9.65 -19.89 -17.32
CA ARG A 264 -9.36 -19.54 -15.93
C ARG A 264 -8.97 -18.07 -15.78
N GLU A 265 -8.03 -17.59 -16.59
CA GLU A 265 -7.56 -16.21 -16.57
C GLU A 265 -8.67 -15.22 -16.94
N LEU A 266 -9.51 -15.59 -17.92
CA LEU A 266 -10.66 -14.76 -18.32
C LEU A 266 -11.66 -14.60 -17.18
N VAL A 267 -11.97 -15.68 -16.45
CA VAL A 267 -12.86 -15.62 -15.27
C VAL A 267 -12.33 -14.64 -14.23
N GLU A 268 -11.03 -14.68 -13.92
CA GLU A 268 -10.41 -13.77 -12.95
C GLU A 268 -10.43 -12.30 -13.43
N ILE A 269 -10.22 -12.05 -14.73
CA ILE A 269 -10.30 -10.70 -15.33
C ILE A 269 -11.75 -10.17 -15.28
N TYR A 270 -12.73 -10.97 -15.68
CA TYR A 270 -14.15 -10.58 -15.61
C TYR A 270 -14.59 -10.34 -14.18
N LYS A 271 -14.06 -11.10 -13.21
CA LYS A 271 -14.33 -10.87 -11.79
C LYS A 271 -13.85 -9.49 -11.33
N CYS A 272 -12.67 -9.03 -11.78
CA CYS A 272 -12.25 -7.64 -11.51
C CYS A 272 -13.25 -6.62 -12.06
N ILE A 273 -13.71 -6.80 -13.29
CA ILE A 273 -14.66 -5.88 -13.95
C ILE A 273 -15.98 -5.86 -13.18
N GLU A 274 -16.50 -7.02 -12.79
CA GLU A 274 -17.71 -7.14 -11.97
C GLU A 274 -17.57 -6.41 -10.63
N LEU A 275 -16.45 -6.61 -9.92
CA LEU A 275 -16.21 -5.93 -8.65
C LEU A 275 -16.07 -4.41 -8.81
N ILE A 276 -15.43 -3.94 -9.89
CA ILE A 276 -15.31 -2.50 -10.20
C ILE A 276 -16.68 -1.89 -10.51
N ARG A 277 -17.58 -2.62 -11.17
CA ARG A 277 -18.94 -2.14 -11.49
C ARG A 277 -19.77 -1.79 -10.26
N ASN A 278 -19.46 -2.35 -9.09
CA ASN A 278 -20.11 -1.96 -7.84
C ASN A 278 -19.86 -0.50 -7.44
N TYR A 279 -18.90 0.18 -8.08
CA TYR A 279 -18.52 1.57 -7.84
C TYR A 279 -19.03 2.55 -8.90
N GLU A 280 -19.71 2.06 -9.94
CA GLU A 280 -20.33 2.92 -10.96
C GLU A 280 -21.63 3.53 -10.40
N LEU A 281 -21.88 4.81 -10.69
CA LEU A 281 -23.14 5.46 -10.33
C LEU A 281 -24.28 4.72 -11.05
N LYS A 282 -25.30 4.31 -10.29
CA LYS A 282 -26.55 3.78 -10.85
C LYS A 282 -27.44 4.90 -11.37
#